data_AF-A0A8C3R6M0-F1
#
_entry.id   AF-A0A8C3R6M0-F1
#
_cell.length_a   1.000
_cell.length_b   1.000
_cell.length_c   1.000
_cell.angle_alpha   90.00
_cell.angle_beta   90.00
_cell.angle_gamma   90.00
#
_symmetry.space_group_name_H-M   'P 1'
#
loop_
_entity.id
_entity.type
_entity.pdbx_description
1 polymer ?
#
loop_
_entity_poly.entity_id
_entity_poly.type
_entity_poly.pdbx_seq_one_letter_code
_entity_poly.pdbx_strand_id
1 'polypeptide(L)'
;MPQPKQAPVFDIKPESIDVPFGESADFECHVTGAQPIHITWSKDGREIRTGGNFNITFTANTAHLRVLRVGKGDSGQYTCQASNEAGKDFCSAQLSVKGLLPAAHPTAAAAGGCWAKPPSFVKKPEPLDVLSGANITFTSIIRGSPPLEVKWFRGSVELVPGPRCNITLQDSVAELELFDVHPLESGDYTCQVSNEAGKISCTTHLFVKGLSRLLLLMLLKDDLLLTPVIDLNSTPTKRKEEEEQPIDILELLKNVDPKEYEKYARMYGITDFRGLLQAFELLKQTQAEESHRLVRYSVTPSLALLGVICFP
;
A
#
# COMPACT_ATOMS: atom_id res chain seq x y z
N MET A 1 -38.60 0.45 -19.07
CA MET A 1 -38.23 1.85 -19.37
C MET A 1 -36.95 1.84 -20.17
N PRO A 2 -36.75 2.70 -21.19
CA PRO A 2 -35.44 2.85 -21.81
C PRO A 2 -34.42 3.24 -20.74
N GLN A 3 -33.23 2.64 -20.74
CA GLN A 3 -32.15 3.04 -19.84
C GLN A 3 -31.84 4.53 -20.08
N PRO A 4 -31.51 5.29 -19.02
CA PRO A 4 -31.18 6.71 -19.17
C PRO A 4 -29.98 6.85 -20.10
N LYS A 5 -30.15 7.67 -21.15
CA LYS A 5 -29.07 8.01 -22.09
C LYS A 5 -28.01 8.82 -21.34
N GLN A 6 -26.91 8.17 -20.96
CA GLN A 6 -25.80 8.79 -20.23
C GLN A 6 -24.74 9.29 -21.21
N ALA A 7 -24.44 10.59 -21.17
CA ALA A 7 -23.36 11.18 -21.96
C ALA A 7 -21.99 10.64 -21.53
N PRO A 8 -20.98 10.64 -22.41
CA PRO A 8 -19.65 10.18 -22.06
C PRO A 8 -19.04 11.10 -21.00
N VAL A 9 -18.26 10.55 -20.08
CA VAL A 9 -17.52 11.31 -19.05
C VAL A 9 -16.15 10.69 -18.87
N PHE A 10 -15.09 11.50 -18.98
CA PHE A 10 -13.74 11.07 -18.68
C PHE A 10 -13.52 11.00 -17.16
N ASP A 11 -13.53 9.80 -16.63
CA ASP A 11 -13.19 9.49 -15.23
C ASP A 11 -11.68 9.34 -15.04
N ILE A 12 -10.91 9.03 -16.09
CA ILE A 12 -9.44 9.12 -16.09
C ILE A 12 -9.00 9.98 -17.28
N LYS A 13 -8.29 11.07 -16.97
CA LYS A 13 -7.78 12.03 -17.95
C LYS A 13 -6.30 11.76 -18.26
N PRO A 14 -5.81 12.09 -19.46
CA PRO A 14 -4.41 11.91 -19.80
C PRO A 14 -3.54 12.93 -19.06
N GLU A 15 -2.31 12.53 -18.73
CA GLU A 15 -1.32 13.42 -18.10
C GLU A 15 -0.45 14.12 -19.14
N SER A 16 -0.02 15.34 -18.84
CA SER A 16 0.99 16.05 -19.63
C SER A 16 2.35 15.39 -19.45
N ILE A 17 3.10 15.23 -20.55
CA ILE A 17 4.37 14.50 -20.56
C ILE A 17 5.45 15.31 -21.27
N ASP A 18 6.67 15.19 -20.73
CA ASP A 18 7.89 15.65 -21.38
C ASP A 18 8.61 14.46 -22.02
N VAL A 19 8.81 14.49 -23.34
CA VAL A 19 9.42 13.37 -24.08
C VAL A 19 10.65 13.85 -24.84
N PRO A 20 11.79 13.15 -24.75
CA PRO A 20 12.98 13.45 -25.55
C PRO A 20 12.69 13.36 -27.05
N PHE A 21 13.39 14.16 -27.85
CA PHE A 21 13.35 14.05 -29.31
C PHE A 21 13.74 12.63 -29.77
N GLY A 22 12.92 12.02 -30.63
CA GLY A 22 13.14 10.70 -31.23
C GLY A 22 12.45 9.54 -30.51
N GLU A 23 12.00 9.74 -29.26
CA GLU A 23 11.31 8.72 -28.47
C GLU A 23 9.81 8.61 -28.82
N SER A 24 9.09 7.67 -28.20
CA SER A 24 7.63 7.55 -28.35
C SER A 24 6.87 8.21 -27.18
N ALA A 25 5.65 8.66 -27.44
CA ALA A 25 4.77 9.27 -26.45
C ALA A 25 3.42 8.55 -26.41
N ASP A 26 2.87 8.34 -25.22
CA ASP A 26 1.59 7.65 -25.01
C ASP A 26 0.65 8.52 -24.19
N PHE A 27 -0.53 8.80 -24.74
CA PHE A 27 -1.65 9.39 -24.02
C PHE A 27 -2.75 8.34 -23.87
N GLU A 28 -3.36 8.31 -22.71
CA GLU A 28 -4.43 7.35 -22.40
C GLU A 28 -5.43 7.99 -21.46
N CYS A 29 -6.69 7.68 -21.70
CA CYS A 29 -7.81 8.14 -20.90
C CYS A 29 -8.90 7.06 -20.87
N HIS A 30 -9.67 7.04 -19.79
CA HIS A 30 -10.81 6.15 -19.63
C HIS A 30 -12.10 6.98 -19.65
N VAL A 31 -13.12 6.44 -20.31
CA VAL A 31 -14.41 7.10 -20.48
C VAL A 31 -15.55 6.20 -20.05
N THR A 32 -16.46 6.73 -19.24
CA THR A 32 -17.73 6.07 -18.89
C THR A 32 -18.86 6.67 -19.71
N GLY A 33 -19.97 5.94 -19.91
CA GLY A 33 -21.14 6.44 -20.63
C GLY A 33 -21.91 5.35 -21.37
N ALA A 34 -23.06 5.71 -21.94
CA ALA A 34 -23.85 4.79 -22.75
C ALA A 34 -23.17 4.50 -24.10
N GLN A 35 -23.17 3.23 -24.52
CA GLN A 35 -22.62 2.80 -25.81
C GLN A 35 -23.58 3.12 -26.97
N PRO A 36 -23.09 3.28 -28.22
CA PRO A 36 -21.68 3.28 -28.63
C PRO A 36 -20.99 4.62 -28.37
N ILE A 37 -19.79 4.58 -27.80
CA ILE A 37 -18.93 5.76 -27.61
C ILE A 37 -17.95 5.88 -28.79
N HIS A 38 -17.91 7.05 -29.40
CA HIS A 38 -16.97 7.40 -30.46
C HIS A 38 -15.86 8.31 -29.92
N ILE A 39 -14.61 7.92 -30.18
CA ILE A 39 -13.40 8.64 -29.77
C ILE A 39 -12.75 9.34 -30.96
N THR A 40 -12.39 10.60 -30.76
CA THR A 40 -11.57 11.38 -31.71
C THR A 40 -10.46 12.11 -30.96
N TRP A 41 -9.23 12.02 -31.48
CA TRP A 41 -8.09 12.78 -30.96
C TRP A 41 -7.78 13.97 -31.85
N SER A 42 -7.28 15.06 -31.25
CA SER A 42 -6.80 16.23 -31.98
C SER A 42 -5.53 16.79 -31.34
N LYS A 43 -4.65 17.37 -32.15
CA LYS A 43 -3.47 18.12 -31.72
C LYS A 43 -3.64 19.58 -32.13
N ASP A 44 -3.61 20.49 -31.16
CA ASP A 44 -3.76 21.94 -31.40
C ASP A 44 -5.00 22.25 -32.28
N GLY A 45 -6.10 21.53 -32.03
CA GLY A 45 -7.36 21.65 -32.77
C GLY A 45 -7.43 20.92 -34.13
N ARG A 46 -6.35 20.26 -34.58
CA ARG A 46 -6.36 19.44 -35.81
C ARG A 46 -6.59 17.98 -35.48
N GLU A 47 -7.59 17.37 -36.11
CA GLU A 47 -7.91 15.94 -35.95
C GLU A 47 -6.69 15.06 -36.28
N ILE A 48 -6.43 14.08 -35.42
CA ILE A 48 -5.41 13.05 -35.59
C ILE A 48 -6.13 11.77 -36.02
N ARG A 49 -5.60 11.10 -37.04
CA ARG A 49 -6.06 9.78 -37.47
C ARG A 49 -4.92 8.78 -37.35
N THR A 50 -5.27 7.52 -37.14
CA THR A 50 -4.30 6.42 -37.20
C THR A 50 -3.61 6.41 -38.57
N GLY A 51 -2.28 6.30 -38.56
CA GLY A 51 -1.44 6.34 -39.74
C GLY A 51 -0.29 7.35 -39.60
N GLY A 52 0.78 7.13 -40.38
CA GLY A 52 1.98 7.97 -40.30
C GLY A 52 2.68 7.83 -38.95
N ASN A 53 2.73 8.92 -38.17
CA ASN A 53 3.39 8.98 -36.87
C ASN A 53 2.46 8.65 -35.67
N PHE A 54 1.18 8.35 -35.92
CA PHE A 54 0.18 8.18 -34.87
C PHE A 54 -0.51 6.82 -34.93
N ASN A 55 -0.77 6.24 -33.76
CA ASN A 55 -1.59 5.06 -33.59
C ASN A 55 -2.66 5.30 -32.52
N ILE A 56 -3.94 5.16 -32.87
CA ILE A 56 -5.08 5.34 -31.97
C ILE A 56 -5.80 4.02 -31.80
N THR A 57 -6.08 3.65 -30.55
CA THR A 57 -6.92 2.50 -30.19
C THR A 57 -8.00 2.91 -29.18
N PHE A 58 -9.11 2.17 -29.20
CA PHE A 58 -10.17 2.31 -28.20
C PHE A 58 -10.74 0.93 -27.88
N THR A 59 -10.43 0.44 -26.69
CA THR A 59 -10.78 -0.92 -26.25
C THR A 59 -11.18 -0.89 -24.79
N ALA A 60 -12.28 -1.57 -24.43
CA ALA A 60 -12.78 -1.62 -23.06
C ALA A 60 -12.86 -0.23 -22.40
N ASN A 61 -13.44 0.75 -23.12
CA ASN A 61 -13.61 2.13 -22.64
C ASN A 61 -12.30 2.91 -22.37
N THR A 62 -11.15 2.35 -22.74
CA THR A 62 -9.84 3.03 -22.68
C THR A 62 -9.42 3.50 -24.06
N ALA A 63 -9.26 4.81 -24.21
CA ALA A 63 -8.79 5.47 -25.42
C ALA A 63 -7.29 5.74 -25.31
N HIS A 64 -6.51 5.22 -26.25
CA HIS A 64 -5.05 5.35 -26.28
C HIS A 64 -4.59 5.98 -27.59
N LEU A 65 -3.68 6.95 -27.49
CA LEU A 65 -2.98 7.60 -28.60
C LEU A 65 -1.48 7.45 -28.39
N ARG A 66 -0.80 6.81 -29.34
CA ARG A 66 0.66 6.72 -29.41
C ARG A 66 1.21 7.61 -30.51
N VAL A 67 2.18 8.45 -30.18
CA VAL A 67 3.10 9.10 -31.13
C VAL A 67 4.32 8.19 -31.28
N LEU A 68 4.59 7.69 -32.48
CA LEU A 68 5.61 6.67 -32.72
C LEU A 68 7.03 7.21 -32.58
N ARG A 69 7.28 8.42 -33.10
CA ARG A 69 8.57 9.12 -33.02
C ARG A 69 8.35 10.61 -32.83
N VAL A 70 8.63 11.11 -31.64
CA VAL A 70 8.46 12.50 -31.24
C VAL A 70 9.50 13.39 -31.92
N GLY A 71 9.04 14.26 -32.80
CA GLY A 71 9.79 15.37 -33.38
C GLY A 71 9.40 16.71 -32.77
N LYS A 72 10.14 17.77 -33.10
CA LYS A 72 9.84 19.13 -32.63
C LYS A 72 8.41 19.58 -32.94
N GLY A 73 7.85 19.13 -34.07
CA GLY A 73 6.48 19.45 -34.49
C GLY A 73 5.38 18.72 -33.71
N ASP A 74 5.74 17.69 -32.94
CA ASP A 74 4.77 16.91 -32.16
C ASP A 74 4.44 17.58 -30.82
N SER A 75 5.20 18.59 -30.37
CA SER A 75 4.85 19.37 -29.18
C SER A 75 3.52 20.11 -29.41
N GLY A 76 2.63 20.05 -28.43
CA GLY A 76 1.30 20.67 -28.54
C GLY A 76 0.31 20.10 -27.53
N GLN A 77 -0.89 20.66 -27.55
CA GLN A 77 -1.99 20.18 -26.72
C GLN A 77 -2.75 19.08 -27.47
N TYR A 78 -2.79 17.90 -26.87
CA TYR A 78 -3.54 16.75 -27.36
C TYR A 78 -4.87 16.70 -26.63
N THR A 79 -5.98 16.63 -27.37
CA THR A 79 -7.34 16.60 -26.84
C THR A 79 -8.05 15.35 -27.33
N CYS A 80 -8.53 14.54 -26.38
CA CYS A 80 -9.45 13.44 -26.64
C CYS A 80 -10.88 13.92 -26.47
N GLN A 81 -11.72 13.62 -27.44
CA GLN A 81 -13.16 13.86 -27.40
C GLN A 81 -13.87 12.51 -27.43
N ALA A 82 -14.78 12.31 -26.48
CA ALA A 82 -15.72 11.20 -26.48
C ALA A 82 -17.12 11.70 -26.81
N SER A 83 -17.88 10.94 -27.61
CA SER A 83 -19.24 11.32 -28.03
C SER A 83 -20.17 10.12 -28.17
N ASN A 84 -21.43 10.30 -27.78
CA ASN A 84 -22.54 9.38 -28.06
C ASN A 84 -23.81 10.18 -28.37
N GLU A 85 -24.97 9.51 -28.44
CA GLU A 85 -26.26 10.18 -28.72
C GLU A 85 -26.74 11.15 -27.61
N ALA A 86 -26.22 11.01 -26.39
CA ALA A 86 -26.61 11.81 -25.24
C ALA A 86 -25.75 13.07 -25.07
N GLY A 87 -24.54 13.09 -25.62
CA GLY A 87 -23.65 14.24 -25.50
C GLY A 87 -22.19 13.95 -25.83
N LYS A 88 -21.31 14.85 -25.36
CA LYS A 88 -19.86 14.81 -25.58
C LYS A 88 -19.12 15.26 -24.33
N ASP A 89 -17.91 14.76 -24.15
CA ASP A 89 -16.96 15.24 -23.16
C ASP A 89 -15.54 15.31 -23.76
N PHE A 90 -14.66 16.07 -23.13
CA PHE A 90 -13.31 16.37 -23.61
C PHE A 90 -12.29 16.33 -22.47
N CYS A 91 -11.10 15.83 -22.76
CA CYS A 91 -9.94 15.96 -21.88
C CYS A 91 -8.67 16.26 -22.69
N SER A 92 -7.74 17.01 -22.10
CA SER A 92 -6.54 17.48 -22.80
C SER A 92 -5.27 17.29 -21.95
N ALA A 93 -4.16 17.05 -22.62
CA ALA A 93 -2.81 16.97 -22.05
C ALA A 93 -1.77 17.61 -22.96
N GLN A 94 -0.68 18.11 -22.38
CA GLN A 94 0.42 18.75 -23.12
C GLN A 94 1.53 17.75 -23.43
N LEU A 95 2.01 17.72 -24.69
CA LEU A 95 3.29 17.11 -25.04
C LEU A 95 4.35 18.20 -25.15
N SER A 96 5.42 18.07 -24.37
CA SER A 96 6.59 18.93 -24.41
C SER A 96 7.79 18.14 -24.91
N VAL A 97 8.48 18.63 -25.94
CA VAL A 97 9.63 17.94 -26.51
C VAL A 97 10.89 18.44 -25.84
N LYS A 98 11.54 17.60 -25.04
CA LYS A 98 12.85 17.93 -24.46
C LYS A 98 13.91 17.84 -25.55
N GLY A 99 14.58 18.98 -25.80
CA GLY A 99 15.71 19.04 -26.72
C GLY A 99 16.80 18.08 -26.27
N LEU A 100 17.45 17.40 -27.22
CA LEU A 100 18.60 16.54 -26.97
C LEU A 100 19.58 17.28 -26.06
N LEU A 101 19.73 16.81 -24.82
CA LEU A 101 20.98 17.03 -24.10
C LEU A 101 22.08 16.50 -25.03
N PRO A 102 23.18 17.26 -25.24
CA PRO A 102 24.27 16.80 -26.09
C PRO A 102 24.71 15.43 -25.58
N ALA A 103 24.66 14.44 -26.46
CA ALA A 103 25.04 13.07 -26.19
C ALA A 103 26.43 13.05 -25.54
N ALA A 104 26.48 12.81 -24.23
CA ALA A 104 27.71 12.37 -23.61
C ALA A 104 27.94 10.95 -24.12
N HIS A 105 28.88 10.87 -25.07
CA HIS A 105 29.51 9.68 -25.65
C HIS A 105 28.68 8.87 -26.66
N PRO A 106 29.13 8.83 -27.94
CA PRO A 106 28.58 7.94 -28.95
C PRO A 106 29.24 6.56 -28.86
N THR A 107 28.53 5.55 -28.36
CA THR A 107 28.88 4.15 -28.68
C THR A 107 27.63 3.29 -28.82
N ALA A 108 27.40 2.85 -30.06
CA ALA A 108 26.69 1.64 -30.47
C ALA A 108 25.20 1.51 -30.10
N ALA A 109 24.31 2.09 -30.92
CA ALA A 109 23.04 1.44 -31.31
C ALA A 109 22.37 2.18 -32.49
N ALA A 110 23.10 2.32 -33.59
CA ALA A 110 22.46 2.36 -34.90
C ALA A 110 22.07 0.91 -35.28
N ALA A 111 20.99 0.39 -34.69
CA ALA A 111 20.30 -0.83 -35.10
C ALA A 111 18.88 -0.77 -34.55
N GLY A 112 17.86 -1.01 -35.39
CA GLY A 112 16.45 -0.83 -35.06
C GLY A 112 15.90 -1.74 -33.97
N GLY A 113 16.19 -1.44 -32.69
CA GLY A 113 15.56 -2.04 -31.53
C GLY A 113 14.46 -1.15 -30.96
N CYS A 114 13.34 -1.75 -30.55
CA CYS A 114 12.35 -1.06 -29.71
C CYS A 114 13.01 -0.80 -28.35
N TRP A 115 13.30 0.46 -28.02
CA TRP A 115 13.78 0.82 -26.69
C TRP A 115 12.68 0.51 -25.65
N ALA A 116 13.00 -0.28 -24.63
CA ALA A 116 12.05 -0.56 -23.55
C ALA A 116 11.84 0.68 -22.68
N LYS A 117 10.57 1.03 -22.45
CA LYS A 117 10.17 2.13 -21.57
C LYS A 117 10.29 1.67 -20.11
N PRO A 118 10.99 2.42 -19.22
CA PRO A 118 11.08 2.05 -17.81
C PRO A 118 9.69 2.06 -17.16
N PRO A 119 9.49 1.30 -16.07
CA PRO A 119 8.21 1.29 -15.38
C PRO A 119 7.90 2.67 -14.78
N SER A 120 6.60 3.00 -14.68
CA SER A 120 6.08 4.19 -13.98
C SER A 120 4.74 3.88 -13.31
N PHE A 121 4.50 4.37 -12.09
CA PHE A 121 3.19 4.28 -11.44
C PHE A 121 2.24 5.34 -11.99
N VAL A 122 1.13 4.89 -12.59
CA VAL A 122 -0.03 5.74 -12.89
C VAL A 122 -0.90 5.89 -11.65
N LYS A 123 -1.14 4.79 -10.93
CA LYS A 123 -1.81 4.79 -9.63
C LYS A 123 -0.95 4.06 -8.61
N LYS A 124 -0.67 4.74 -7.50
CA LYS A 124 -0.04 4.15 -6.32
C LYS A 124 -1.12 3.54 -5.42
N PRO A 125 -0.79 2.52 -4.62
CA PRO A 125 -1.74 1.89 -3.73
C PRO A 125 -2.12 2.87 -2.61
N GLU A 126 -3.41 2.92 -2.29
CA GLU A 126 -3.94 3.79 -1.24
C GLU A 126 -3.72 3.16 0.15
N PRO A 127 -3.55 3.96 1.22
CA PRO A 127 -3.48 3.43 2.57
C PRO A 127 -4.83 2.88 3.03
N LEU A 128 -4.82 1.86 3.88
CA LEU A 128 -6.03 1.20 4.34
C LEU A 128 -6.10 1.12 5.87
N ASP A 129 -7.28 1.42 6.39
CA ASP A 129 -7.69 1.28 7.78
C ASP A 129 -8.78 0.22 7.88
N VAL A 130 -8.46 -0.98 8.39
CA VAL A 130 -9.40 -2.11 8.40
C VAL A 130 -9.51 -2.76 9.78
N LEU A 131 -10.53 -3.59 9.96
CA LEU A 131 -10.69 -4.41 11.16
C LEU A 131 -9.91 -5.73 11.02
N SER A 132 -9.50 -6.29 12.15
CA SER A 132 -8.89 -7.63 12.20
C SER A 132 -9.81 -8.69 11.57
N GLY A 133 -9.24 -9.59 10.78
CA GLY A 133 -9.95 -10.63 10.03
C GLY A 133 -10.38 -10.24 8.62
N ALA A 134 -10.12 -9.01 8.18
CA ALA A 134 -10.45 -8.56 6.84
C ALA A 134 -9.54 -9.17 5.76
N ASN A 135 -10.09 -9.35 4.55
CA ASN A 135 -9.29 -9.54 3.34
C ASN A 135 -9.18 -8.19 2.64
N ILE A 136 -7.97 -7.81 2.25
CA ILE A 136 -7.72 -6.52 1.60
C ILE A 136 -6.91 -6.69 0.32
N THR A 137 -7.01 -5.71 -0.57
CA THR A 137 -6.25 -5.67 -1.81
C THR A 137 -5.61 -4.29 -1.96
N PHE A 138 -4.29 -4.25 -2.10
CA PHE A 138 -3.60 -3.06 -2.58
C PHE A 138 -3.44 -3.15 -4.08
N THR A 139 -3.95 -2.14 -4.80
CA THR A 139 -3.92 -2.09 -6.26
C THR A 139 -3.03 -0.95 -6.73
N SER A 140 -2.12 -1.25 -7.66
CA SER A 140 -1.29 -0.27 -8.36
C SER A 140 -1.50 -0.39 -9.86
N ILE A 141 -1.54 0.75 -10.57
CA ILE A 141 -1.57 0.78 -12.03
C ILE A 141 -0.20 1.21 -12.51
N ILE A 142 0.41 0.39 -13.36
CA ILE A 142 1.79 0.55 -13.81
C ILE A 142 1.81 0.63 -15.34
N ARG A 143 2.63 1.54 -15.86
CA ARG A 143 3.01 1.56 -17.28
C ARG A 143 4.47 1.19 -17.42
N GLY A 144 4.85 0.70 -18.59
CA GLY A 144 6.22 0.34 -18.93
C GLY A 144 6.23 -0.71 -20.03
N SER A 145 7.38 -0.93 -20.66
CA SER A 145 7.51 -2.02 -21.61
C SER A 145 7.54 -3.36 -20.87
N PRO A 146 6.78 -4.39 -21.32
CA PRO A 146 6.89 -5.73 -20.80
C PRO A 146 8.23 -6.40 -21.19
N PRO A 147 8.65 -7.46 -20.49
CA PRO A 147 8.01 -8.06 -19.32
C PRO A 147 8.23 -7.20 -18.07
N LEU A 148 7.13 -6.89 -17.36
CA LEU A 148 7.17 -6.21 -16.07
C LEU A 148 7.21 -7.26 -14.96
N GLU A 149 8.12 -7.10 -14.02
CA GLU A 149 8.20 -7.92 -12.81
C GLU A 149 7.73 -7.09 -11.62
N VAL A 150 6.78 -7.63 -10.85
CA VAL A 150 6.22 -6.99 -9.65
C VAL A 150 6.60 -7.78 -8.42
N LYS A 151 7.11 -7.09 -7.41
CA LYS A 151 7.41 -7.62 -6.08
C LYS A 151 6.79 -6.73 -5.03
N TRP A 152 6.29 -7.33 -3.96
CA TRP A 152 5.82 -6.60 -2.80
C TRP A 152 6.69 -6.89 -1.59
N PHE A 153 6.86 -5.89 -0.73
CA PHE A 153 7.66 -5.99 0.49
C PHE A 153 6.84 -5.50 1.68
N ARG A 154 6.99 -6.12 2.84
CA ARG A 154 6.54 -5.58 4.13
C ARG A 154 7.77 -5.13 4.91
N GLY A 155 7.94 -3.83 5.08
CA GLY A 155 9.23 -3.25 5.48
C GLY A 155 10.33 -3.65 4.49
N SER A 156 11.30 -4.45 4.92
CA SER A 156 12.41 -4.96 4.09
C SER A 156 12.24 -6.39 3.59
N VAL A 157 11.17 -7.08 4.00
CA VAL A 157 10.96 -8.51 3.69
C VAL A 157 10.10 -8.65 2.44
N GLU A 158 10.60 -9.35 1.42
CA GLU A 158 9.84 -9.69 0.21
C GLU A 158 8.69 -10.64 0.56
N LEU A 159 7.49 -10.28 0.10
CA LEU A 159 6.29 -11.10 0.21
C LEU A 159 6.25 -12.07 -0.96
N VAL A 160 5.91 -13.32 -0.69
CA VAL A 160 5.81 -14.40 -1.68
C VAL A 160 4.38 -14.97 -1.63
N PRO A 161 3.75 -15.25 -2.79
CA PRO A 161 2.41 -15.83 -2.83
C PRO A 161 2.29 -17.09 -1.95
N GLY A 162 1.18 -17.19 -1.21
CA GLY A 162 0.91 -18.27 -0.27
C GLY A 162 -0.45 -18.13 0.43
N PRO A 163 -0.68 -18.84 1.55
CA PRO A 163 -1.99 -18.85 2.22
C PRO A 163 -2.44 -17.50 2.79
N ARG A 164 -1.50 -16.58 3.03
CA ARG A 164 -1.74 -15.27 3.67
C ARG A 164 -1.72 -14.11 2.70
N CYS A 165 -1.21 -14.31 1.50
CA CYS A 165 -1.17 -13.26 0.48
C CYS A 165 -1.03 -13.82 -0.92
N ASN A 166 -1.58 -13.10 -1.90
CA ASN A 166 -1.44 -13.39 -3.31
C ASN A 166 -0.92 -12.14 -4.04
N ILE A 167 -0.06 -12.33 -5.03
CA ILE A 167 0.52 -11.22 -5.81
C ILE A 167 0.24 -11.51 -7.28
N THR A 168 -0.40 -10.56 -7.96
CA THR A 168 -0.73 -10.68 -9.37
C THR A 168 -0.28 -9.45 -10.14
N LEU A 169 0.07 -9.66 -11.41
CA LEU A 169 0.25 -8.59 -12.38
C LEU A 169 -0.47 -9.03 -13.65
N GLN A 170 -1.57 -8.35 -13.97
CA GLN A 170 -2.32 -8.58 -15.20
C GLN A 170 -2.40 -7.29 -16.01
N ASP A 171 -1.87 -7.34 -17.23
CA ASP A 171 -1.71 -6.22 -18.17
C ASP A 171 -0.91 -5.04 -17.59
N SER A 172 -1.55 -4.22 -16.76
CA SER A 172 -0.99 -3.03 -16.11
C SER A 172 -1.42 -2.89 -14.65
N VAL A 173 -2.20 -3.84 -14.13
CA VAL A 173 -2.72 -3.83 -12.76
C VAL A 173 -1.91 -4.80 -11.91
N ALA A 174 -1.17 -4.26 -10.95
CA ALA A 174 -0.45 -5.01 -9.93
C ALA A 174 -1.25 -5.03 -8.65
N GLU A 175 -1.52 -6.22 -8.13
CA GLU A 175 -2.30 -6.39 -6.90
C GLU A 175 -1.52 -7.21 -5.87
N LEU A 176 -1.64 -6.78 -4.62
CA LEU A 176 -1.30 -7.57 -3.44
C LEU A 176 -2.60 -7.79 -2.67
N GLU A 177 -3.07 -9.02 -2.65
CA GLU A 177 -4.15 -9.45 -1.77
C GLU A 177 -3.54 -9.96 -0.46
N LEU A 178 -4.06 -9.51 0.67
CA LEU A 178 -3.77 -10.06 1.99
C LEU A 178 -5.04 -10.67 2.57
N PHE A 179 -4.93 -11.86 3.16
CA PHE A 179 -6.07 -12.59 3.70
C PHE A 179 -6.03 -12.61 5.23
N ASP A 180 -7.20 -12.41 5.84
CA ASP A 180 -7.43 -12.53 7.28
C ASP A 180 -6.43 -11.69 8.11
N VAL A 181 -6.37 -10.38 7.82
CA VAL A 181 -5.30 -9.52 8.36
C VAL A 181 -5.45 -9.23 9.86
N HIS A 182 -4.33 -9.16 10.59
CA HIS A 182 -4.29 -8.93 12.05
C HIS A 182 -3.45 -7.69 12.42
N PRO A 183 -3.60 -7.13 13.64
CA PRO A 183 -2.83 -5.95 14.09
C PRO A 183 -1.32 -6.02 13.87
N LEU A 184 -0.72 -7.22 14.01
CA LEU A 184 0.71 -7.50 13.79
C LEU A 184 1.18 -7.35 12.33
N GLU A 185 0.25 -7.32 11.39
CA GLU A 185 0.50 -7.14 9.95
C GLU A 185 0.35 -5.68 9.52
N SER A 186 0.03 -4.77 10.45
CA SER A 186 0.08 -3.33 10.21
C SER A 186 1.50 -2.88 9.87
N GLY A 187 1.60 -1.81 9.10
CA GLY A 187 2.86 -1.18 8.72
C GLY A 187 2.96 -0.90 7.22
N ASP A 188 4.20 -0.68 6.77
CA ASP A 188 4.51 -0.27 5.42
C ASP A 188 4.60 -1.45 4.45
N TYR A 189 3.87 -1.31 3.34
CA TYR A 189 3.90 -2.23 2.20
C TYR A 189 4.43 -1.50 0.97
N THR A 190 5.50 -2.03 0.37
CA THR A 190 6.17 -1.43 -0.78
C THR A 190 5.95 -2.27 -2.03
N CYS A 191 5.30 -1.69 -3.04
CA CYS A 191 5.22 -2.24 -4.38
C CYS A 191 6.48 -1.83 -5.15
N GLN A 192 7.17 -2.81 -5.72
CA GLN A 192 8.37 -2.63 -6.51
C GLN A 192 8.15 -3.22 -7.89
N VAL A 193 8.51 -2.47 -8.93
CA VAL A 193 8.34 -2.91 -10.32
C VAL A 193 9.63 -2.71 -11.09
N SER A 194 10.01 -3.70 -11.90
CA SER A 194 11.19 -3.62 -12.76
C SER A 194 10.95 -4.18 -14.16
N ASN A 195 11.71 -3.66 -15.11
CA ASN A 195 12.00 -4.27 -16.40
C ASN A 195 13.47 -4.02 -16.79
N GLU A 196 13.87 -4.37 -18.01
CA GLU A 196 15.25 -4.17 -18.49
C GLU A 196 15.70 -2.70 -18.54
N ALA A 197 14.77 -1.76 -18.60
CA ALA A 197 15.05 -0.33 -18.71
C ALA A 197 15.09 0.39 -17.34
N GLY A 198 14.60 -0.23 -16.27
CA GLY A 198 14.66 0.38 -14.95
C GLY A 198 13.81 -0.29 -13.89
N LYS A 199 13.81 0.35 -12.72
CA LYS A 199 13.16 -0.14 -11.50
C LYS A 199 12.60 1.03 -10.71
N ILE A 200 11.37 0.88 -10.22
CA ILE A 200 10.67 1.87 -9.40
C ILE A 200 10.07 1.20 -8.17
N SER A 201 9.73 2.01 -7.16
CA SER A 201 8.98 1.54 -5.99
C SER A 201 8.07 2.64 -5.44
N CYS A 202 7.00 2.22 -4.76
CA CYS A 202 6.16 3.11 -3.96
C CYS A 202 5.66 2.36 -2.72
N THR A 203 5.43 3.11 -1.64
CA THR A 203 5.05 2.56 -0.33
C THR A 203 3.67 3.08 0.07
N THR A 204 2.85 2.20 0.65
CA THR A 204 1.57 2.52 1.29
C THR A 204 1.54 1.93 2.69
N HIS A 205 0.56 2.34 3.50
CA HIS A 205 0.44 1.94 4.89
C HIS A 205 -0.85 1.15 5.14
N LEU A 206 -0.73 0.04 5.87
CA LEU A 206 -1.86 -0.72 6.41
C LEU A 206 -1.98 -0.48 7.91
N PHE A 207 -3.17 -0.13 8.38
CA PHE A 207 -3.49 -0.11 9.81
C PHE A 207 -4.66 -1.05 10.10
N VAL A 208 -4.39 -2.09 10.88
CA VAL A 208 -5.39 -3.08 11.28
C VAL A 208 -5.83 -2.82 12.72
N LYS A 209 -7.08 -2.39 12.88
CA LYS A 209 -7.73 -2.15 14.16
C LYS A 209 -8.16 -3.49 14.77
N GLY A 210 -7.69 -3.77 15.97
CA GLY A 210 -8.24 -4.85 16.78
C GLY A 210 -9.69 -4.53 17.15
N LEU A 211 -10.56 -5.54 17.15
CA LEU A 211 -11.89 -5.39 17.76
C LEU A 211 -11.69 -5.17 19.25
N SER A 212 -12.27 -4.10 19.80
CA SER A 212 -12.24 -3.89 21.24
C SER A 212 -12.93 -5.08 21.91
N ARG A 213 -12.41 -5.54 23.05
CA ARG A 213 -13.03 -6.62 23.83
C ARG A 213 -14.50 -6.32 24.13
N LEU A 214 -14.84 -5.04 24.29
CA LEU A 214 -16.19 -4.54 24.52
C LEU A 214 -17.07 -4.70 23.26
N LEU A 215 -16.57 -4.35 22.08
CA LEU A 215 -17.27 -4.56 20.80
C LEU A 215 -17.43 -6.05 20.48
N LEU A 216 -16.41 -6.87 20.75
CA LEU A 216 -16.50 -8.32 20.61
C LEU A 216 -17.55 -8.90 21.57
N LEU A 217 -17.60 -8.43 22.82
CA LEU A 217 -18.64 -8.79 23.78
C LEU A 217 -20.03 -8.28 23.36
N MET A 218 -20.13 -7.13 22.68
CA MET A 218 -21.40 -6.64 22.14
C MET A 218 -21.89 -7.51 20.97
N LEU A 219 -21.01 -7.82 20.02
CA LEU A 219 -21.33 -8.67 18.87
C LEU A 219 -21.67 -10.11 19.29
N LEU A 220 -21.02 -10.64 20.32
CA LEU A 220 -21.34 -11.96 20.89
C LEU A 220 -22.62 -11.96 21.74
N LYS A 221 -23.00 -10.82 22.32
CA LYS A 221 -24.27 -10.68 23.06
C LYS A 221 -25.46 -10.64 22.09
N ASP A 222 -25.30 -10.03 20.91
CA ASP A 222 -26.37 -9.94 19.92
C ASP A 222 -26.75 -11.31 19.32
N ASP A 223 -25.83 -12.29 19.30
CA ASP A 223 -26.10 -13.67 18.84
C ASP A 223 -26.78 -14.56 19.92
N LEU A 224 -26.82 -14.09 21.18
CA LEU A 224 -27.40 -14.82 22.33
C LEU A 224 -28.75 -14.27 22.81
N LEU A 225 -29.29 -13.23 22.17
CA LEU A 225 -30.51 -12.54 22.62
C LEU A 225 -31.77 -12.88 21.82
N LEU A 226 -31.99 -14.18 21.58
CA LEU A 226 -33.35 -14.71 21.46
C LEU A 226 -33.82 -15.22 22.84
N THR A 227 -34.15 -14.30 23.73
CA THR A 227 -35.39 -14.31 24.55
C THR A 227 -35.51 -12.98 25.31
N PRO A 228 -36.71 -12.37 25.39
CA PRO A 228 -36.88 -11.09 26.05
C PRO A 228 -37.27 -11.28 27.52
N VAL A 229 -36.62 -10.56 28.44
CA VAL A 229 -37.28 -10.05 29.64
C VAL A 229 -36.76 -8.64 29.92
N ILE A 230 -37.69 -7.70 29.83
CA ILE A 230 -37.59 -6.31 30.24
C ILE A 230 -37.41 -6.26 31.76
N ASP A 231 -36.50 -5.43 32.27
CA ASP A 231 -36.82 -4.67 33.47
C ASP A 231 -36.31 -3.24 33.37
N LEU A 232 -37.26 -2.32 33.43
CA LEU A 232 -37.10 -0.87 33.42
C LEU A 232 -36.74 -0.44 34.83
N ASN A 233 -35.47 -0.20 35.11
CA ASN A 233 -35.05 0.75 36.16
C ASN A 233 -33.54 0.96 36.14
N SER A 234 -33.09 2.06 35.52
CA SER A 234 -32.10 3.01 36.07
C SER A 234 -31.56 3.92 34.97
N THR A 235 -31.74 5.23 35.16
CA THR A 235 -31.28 6.32 34.29
C THR A 235 -29.75 6.40 34.12
N PRO A 236 -29.21 6.84 32.96
CA PRO A 236 -27.78 6.86 32.72
C PRO A 236 -27.13 8.06 33.44
N THR A 237 -26.31 7.77 34.45
CA THR A 237 -25.43 8.80 35.03
C THR A 237 -24.17 8.88 34.20
N LYS A 238 -23.98 10.03 33.54
CA LYS A 238 -22.74 10.50 32.91
C LYS A 238 -21.51 10.10 33.76
N ARG A 239 -20.64 9.22 33.25
CA ARG A 239 -19.28 9.03 33.81
C ARG A 239 -18.26 9.35 32.73
N LYS A 240 -17.29 10.16 33.15
CA LYS A 240 -16.20 10.76 32.38
C LYS A 240 -15.45 9.72 31.56
N GLU A 241 -15.14 10.09 30.32
CA GLU A 241 -14.00 9.58 29.58
C GLU A 241 -12.74 9.91 30.38
N GLU A 242 -12.10 8.90 30.96
CA GLU A 242 -10.68 8.97 31.35
C GLU A 242 -9.91 8.30 30.22
N GLU A 243 -8.93 9.01 29.65
CA GLU A 243 -7.99 8.50 28.65
C GLU A 243 -7.29 7.24 29.19
N GLU A 244 -7.66 6.06 28.67
CA GLU A 244 -6.97 4.81 29.01
C GLU A 244 -5.60 4.79 28.33
N GLN A 245 -4.55 5.07 29.10
CA GLN A 245 -3.18 4.80 28.68
C GLN A 245 -2.96 3.28 28.48
N PRO A 246 -2.21 2.84 27.47
CA PRO A 246 -1.94 1.43 27.24
C PRO A 246 -1.27 0.81 28.46
N ILE A 247 -1.84 -0.28 28.98
CA ILE A 247 -1.35 -0.98 30.16
C ILE A 247 -0.07 -1.75 29.79
N ASP A 248 1.08 -1.31 30.29
CA ASP A 248 2.33 -2.07 30.19
C ASP A 248 2.29 -3.27 31.15
N ILE A 249 2.07 -4.45 30.59
CA ILE A 249 1.93 -5.73 31.31
C ILE A 249 3.22 -6.08 32.06
N LEU A 250 4.39 -5.69 31.55
CA LEU A 250 5.67 -5.96 32.20
C LEU A 250 5.80 -5.11 33.47
N GLU A 251 5.41 -3.84 33.41
CA GLU A 251 5.43 -2.96 34.57
C GLU A 251 4.38 -3.34 35.63
N LEU A 252 3.20 -3.80 35.19
CA LEU A 252 2.14 -4.24 36.09
C LEU A 252 2.53 -5.45 36.95
N LEU A 253 3.35 -6.36 36.39
CA LEU A 253 3.61 -7.67 36.98
C LEU A 253 5.01 -7.79 37.59
N LYS A 254 5.92 -6.82 37.39
CA LYS A 254 7.33 -6.88 37.84
C LYS A 254 7.53 -7.15 39.34
N ASN A 255 6.54 -6.86 40.19
CA ASN A 255 6.60 -7.00 41.65
C ASN A 255 5.47 -7.83 42.26
N VAL A 256 4.71 -8.56 41.43
CA VAL A 256 3.58 -9.39 41.91
C VAL A 256 4.05 -10.84 42.05
N ASP A 257 3.51 -11.60 43.01
CA ASP A 257 3.85 -13.03 43.11
C ASP A 257 3.31 -13.78 41.88
N PRO A 258 4.10 -14.68 41.25
CA PRO A 258 3.65 -15.41 40.07
C PRO A 258 2.34 -16.18 40.21
N LYS A 259 1.98 -16.60 41.42
CA LYS A 259 0.71 -17.28 41.70
C LYS A 259 -0.49 -16.34 41.67
N GLU A 260 -0.28 -15.03 41.80
CA GLU A 260 -1.33 -14.01 41.81
C GLU A 260 -1.48 -13.29 40.47
N TYR A 261 -0.59 -13.51 39.52
CA TYR A 261 -0.61 -12.82 38.23
C TYR A 261 -1.94 -12.99 37.47
N GLU A 262 -2.56 -14.17 37.54
CA GLU A 262 -3.86 -14.41 36.89
C GLU A 262 -4.98 -13.54 37.50
N LYS A 263 -4.96 -13.35 38.82
CA LYS A 263 -5.91 -12.51 39.55
C LYS A 263 -5.74 -11.04 39.17
N TYR A 264 -4.51 -10.55 39.12
CA TYR A 264 -4.19 -9.17 38.73
C TYR A 264 -4.49 -8.91 37.25
N ALA A 265 -4.11 -9.82 36.36
CA ALA A 265 -4.46 -9.75 34.93
C ALA A 265 -5.97 -9.61 34.71
N ARG A 266 -6.77 -10.43 35.40
CA ARG A 266 -8.24 -10.38 35.32
C ARG A 266 -8.80 -9.08 35.90
N MET A 267 -8.25 -8.58 37.00
CA MET A 267 -8.66 -7.33 37.65
C MET A 267 -8.47 -6.11 36.74
N TYR A 268 -7.41 -6.09 35.94
CA TYR A 268 -7.13 -5.04 34.96
C TYR A 268 -7.66 -5.34 33.54
N GLY A 269 -8.56 -6.32 33.40
CA GLY A 269 -9.23 -6.61 32.12
C GLY A 269 -8.35 -7.29 31.06
N ILE A 270 -7.15 -7.72 31.41
CA ILE A 270 -6.24 -8.45 30.53
C ILE A 270 -6.74 -9.89 30.40
N THR A 271 -7.10 -10.29 29.19
CA THR A 271 -7.68 -11.63 28.91
C THR A 271 -7.01 -12.39 27.78
N ASP A 272 -6.03 -11.79 27.13
CA ASP A 272 -5.17 -12.50 26.20
C ASP A 272 -4.10 -13.27 26.97
N PHE A 273 -4.44 -14.49 27.37
CA PHE A 273 -3.54 -15.39 28.09
C PHE A 273 -2.29 -15.78 27.28
N ARG A 274 -2.30 -15.67 25.94
CA ARG A 274 -1.11 -15.97 25.12
C ARG A 274 -0.07 -14.87 25.24
N GLY A 275 -0.47 -13.60 25.09
CA GLY A 275 0.41 -12.45 25.34
C GLY A 275 0.92 -12.41 26.78
N LEU A 276 0.06 -12.80 27.72
CA LEU A 276 0.40 -12.93 29.14
C LEU A 276 1.42 -14.04 29.41
N LEU A 277 1.24 -15.22 28.81
CA LEU A 277 2.18 -16.35 28.91
C LEU A 277 3.55 -16.01 28.31
N GLN A 278 3.58 -15.25 27.20
CA GLN A 278 4.84 -14.82 26.61
C GLN A 278 5.55 -13.75 27.45
N ALA A 279 4.79 -12.79 28.02
CA ALA A 279 5.33 -11.84 29.00
C ALA A 279 5.82 -12.56 30.27
N PHE A 280 5.13 -13.61 30.73
CA PHE A 280 5.57 -14.44 31.84
C PHE A 280 6.86 -15.20 31.55
N GLU A 281 7.00 -15.73 30.34
CA GLU A 281 8.19 -16.48 29.93
C GLU A 281 9.41 -15.55 29.81
N LEU A 282 9.20 -14.33 29.30
CA LEU A 282 10.19 -13.26 29.29
C LEU A 282 10.59 -12.84 30.71
N LEU A 283 9.63 -12.57 31.60
CA LEU A 283 9.92 -12.20 33.00
C LEU A 283 10.66 -13.32 33.75
N LYS A 284 10.32 -14.59 33.49
CA LYS A 284 11.07 -15.74 34.04
C LYS A 284 12.50 -15.81 33.52
N GLN A 285 12.72 -15.52 32.25
CA GLN A 285 14.07 -15.44 31.67
C GLN A 285 14.86 -14.28 32.27
N THR A 286 14.26 -13.09 32.44
CA THR A 286 14.91 -11.93 33.05
C THR A 286 15.28 -12.19 34.52
N GLN A 287 14.38 -12.83 35.29
CA GLN A 287 14.65 -13.20 36.68
C GLN A 287 15.73 -14.31 36.80
N ALA A 288 15.75 -15.27 35.86
CA ALA A 288 16.79 -16.30 35.79
C ALA A 288 18.16 -15.71 35.38
N GLU A 289 18.18 -14.72 34.50
CA GLU A 289 19.39 -13.99 34.10
C GLU A 289 19.92 -13.09 35.22
N GLU A 290 19.05 -12.39 35.96
CA GLU A 290 19.46 -11.58 37.12
C GLU A 290 19.99 -12.45 38.27
N SER A 291 19.39 -13.61 38.53
CA SER A 291 19.88 -14.56 39.52
C SER A 291 21.19 -15.25 39.08
N HIS A 292 21.35 -15.61 37.80
CA HIS A 292 22.64 -16.06 37.26
C HIS A 292 23.73 -14.97 37.30
N ARG A 293 23.34 -13.70 37.10
CA ARG A 293 24.23 -12.55 37.19
C ARG A 293 24.68 -12.32 38.63
N LEU A 294 23.79 -12.35 39.62
CA LEU A 294 24.16 -12.26 41.03
C LEU A 294 25.04 -13.43 41.49
N VAL A 295 24.78 -14.66 41.02
CA VAL A 295 25.63 -15.81 41.31
C VAL A 295 27.04 -15.63 40.72
N ARG A 296 27.18 -15.11 39.49
CA ARG A 296 28.49 -14.78 38.91
C ARG A 296 29.27 -13.72 39.71
N TYR A 297 28.60 -12.73 40.29
CA TYR A 297 29.23 -11.74 41.17
C TYR A 297 29.60 -12.29 42.55
N SER A 298 28.98 -13.38 43.00
CA SER A 298 29.32 -14.05 44.27
C SER A 298 30.45 -15.09 44.16
N VAL A 299 30.84 -15.49 42.93
CA VAL A 299 31.82 -16.58 42.69
C VAL A 299 33.15 -16.06 42.08
N THR A 300 33.34 -14.75 41.93
CA THR A 300 34.69 -14.21 41.63
C THR A 300 35.60 -14.33 42.86
N PRO A 301 36.72 -15.08 42.82
CA PRO A 301 37.65 -15.10 43.94
C PRO A 301 38.32 -13.73 44.05
N SER A 302 38.22 -13.13 45.24
CA SER A 302 38.94 -11.92 45.64
C SER A 302 40.45 -12.13 45.42
N LEU A 303 40.97 -11.59 44.32
CA LEU A 303 42.39 -11.59 44.01
C LEU A 303 42.95 -10.17 44.20
N ALA A 304 43.69 -10.06 45.31
CA ALA A 304 44.81 -9.18 45.59
C ALA A 304 44.56 -7.66 45.70
N LEU A 305 44.84 -7.15 46.91
CA LEU A 305 45.79 -6.05 47.08
C LEU A 305 46.41 -6.11 48.48
N LEU A 306 47.33 -7.06 48.66
CA LEU A 306 48.43 -6.90 49.62
C LEU A 306 49.40 -5.91 48.99
N GLY A 307 49.60 -4.79 49.68
CA GLY A 307 50.38 -3.67 49.21
C GLY A 307 51.87 -3.95 49.18
N VAL A 308 52.56 -3.17 48.36
CA VAL A 308 53.89 -2.64 48.66
C VAL A 308 53.95 -1.24 48.04
N ILE A 309 53.77 -0.22 48.88
CA ILE A 309 54.31 1.11 48.63
C ILE A 309 55.60 1.15 49.45
N CYS A 310 56.73 1.24 48.76
CA CYS A 310 57.95 1.81 49.32
C CYS A 310 58.49 2.81 48.29
N PHE A 311 58.49 4.08 48.67
CA PHE A 311 59.37 5.15 48.19
C PHE A 311 60.48 5.34 49.24
N PRO A 312 61.58 6.07 48.95
CA PRO A 312 62.14 6.44 47.65
C PRO A 312 63.44 5.67 47.31
#